data_AF-A0A2E9DW93-F1
#
_entry.id   AF-A0A2E9DW93-F1
#
_cell.length_a   1.000
_cell.length_b   1.000
_cell.length_c   1.000
_cell.angle_alpha   90.00
_cell.angle_beta   90.00
_cell.angle_gamma   90.00
#
_symmetry.space_group_name_H-M   'P 1'
#
loop_
_entity.id
_entity.type
_entity.pdbx_description
1 polymer ?
#
loop_
_entity_poly.entity_id
_entity_poly.type
_entity_poly.pdbx_seq_one_letter_code
_entity_poly.pdbx_strand_id
1 'polypeptide(L)' 'MNTPKKRSLNELRQTKDSHYIVPRTNNNTNLKKLFEDYFQNNNENLNADNIDNFINHLYSNGYKFRITGT' A
#
# COMPACT_ATOMS: atom_id res chain seq x y z
N MET A 1 -11.93 -14.64 47.55
CA MET A 1 -11.88 -14.33 46.11
C MET A 1 -12.24 -12.87 45.92
N ASN A 2 -11.28 -12.01 45.56
CA ASN A 2 -11.56 -10.59 45.28
C ASN A 2 -12.20 -10.50 43.91
N THR A 3 -13.51 -10.28 43.87
CA THR A 3 -14.24 -10.05 42.62
C THR A 3 -13.66 -8.83 41.90
N PRO A 4 -13.36 -8.91 40.59
CA PRO A 4 -12.83 -7.78 39.84
C PRO A 4 -13.78 -6.59 39.92
N LYS A 5 -13.23 -5.39 40.17
CA LYS A 5 -14.01 -4.15 40.19
C LYS A 5 -14.74 -3.98 38.85
N LYS A 6 -16.08 -3.89 38.88
CA LYS A 6 -16.87 -3.54 37.70
C LYS A 6 -16.54 -2.11 37.29
N ARG A 7 -16.11 -1.93 36.04
CA ARG A 7 -15.82 -0.62 35.46
C ARG A 7 -17.13 0.10 35.11
N SER A 8 -17.15 1.40 35.28
CA SER A 8 -18.23 2.28 34.81
C SER A 8 -18.25 2.37 33.28
N LEU A 9 -19.40 2.80 32.73
CA LEU A 9 -19.52 3.02 31.28
C LEU A 9 -18.50 4.04 30.75
N ASN A 10 -18.12 5.03 31.55
CA ASN A 10 -17.09 6.01 31.15
C ASN A 10 -15.68 5.41 31.12
N GLU A 11 -15.32 4.59 32.12
CA GLU A 11 -14.03 3.89 32.13
C GLU A 11 -13.88 2.93 30.94
N LEU A 12 -14.97 2.29 30.51
CA LEU A 12 -14.98 1.43 29.32
C LEU A 12 -14.84 2.21 28.01
N ARG A 13 -15.48 3.39 27.90
CA ARG A 13 -15.39 4.25 26.71
C ARG A 13 -13.98 4.80 26.52
N GLN A 14 -13.34 5.24 27.60
CA GLN A 14 -11.96 5.77 27.57
C GLN A 14 -10.93 4.74 27.07
N THR A 15 -11.14 3.44 27.30
CA THR A 15 -10.22 2.41 26.80
C THR A 15 -10.34 2.12 25.31
N LYS A 16 -11.47 2.44 24.66
CA LYS A 16 -11.70 2.12 23.25
C LYS A 16 -10.94 3.04 22.30
N ASP A 17 -10.75 4.30 22.69
CA ASP A 17 -10.08 5.30 21.84
C ASP A 17 -8.54 5.19 21.90
N SER A 18 -7.99 4.40 22.83
CA SER A 18 -6.56 4.39 23.11
C SER A 18 -5.74 3.41 22.26
N HIS A 19 -6.37 2.58 21.41
CA HIS A 19 -5.67 1.51 20.67
C HIS A 19 -5.97 1.47 19.17
N TYR A 20 -6.57 2.51 18.59
CA TYR A 20 -6.69 2.57 17.13
C TYR A 20 -5.35 2.96 16.51
N ILE A 21 -4.51 1.96 16.24
CA ILE A 21 -3.32 2.12 15.43
C ILE A 21 -3.79 2.06 13.97
N VAL A 22 -3.76 3.20 13.28
CA VAL A 22 -3.93 3.23 11.82
C VAL A 22 -2.92 2.25 11.23
N PRO A 23 -3.35 1.23 10.47
CA PRO A 23 -2.42 0.32 9.82
C PRO A 23 -1.46 1.16 8.99
N ARG A 24 -0.17 1.14 9.35
CA ARG A 24 0.86 1.66 8.46
C ARG A 24 0.83 0.73 7.26
N THR A 25 0.25 1.18 6.14
CA THR A 25 0.42 0.47 4.90
C THR A 25 1.91 0.44 4.65
N ASN A 26 2.50 -0.75 4.71
CA ASN A 26 3.88 -0.95 4.32
C ASN A 26 3.89 -0.72 2.81
N ASN A 27 3.96 0.56 2.41
CA ASN A 27 4.13 0.98 1.03
C ASN A 27 5.58 0.70 0.63
N ASN A 28 6.04 -0.53 0.86
CA ASN A 28 7.23 -1.04 0.24
C ASN A 28 6.82 -1.36 -1.21
N THR A 29 6.47 -0.30 -1.94
CA THR A 29 6.29 -0.30 -3.37
C THR A 29 7.68 -0.56 -3.93
N ASN A 30 8.06 -1.83 -3.99
CA ASN A 30 9.32 -2.24 -4.56
C ASN A 30 9.21 -2.07 -6.07
N LEU A 31 9.30 -0.81 -6.52
CA LEU A 31 9.30 -0.42 -7.92
C LEU A 31 10.35 -1.23 -8.68
N LYS A 32 11.50 -1.48 -8.06
CA LYS A 32 12.55 -2.32 -8.62
C LYS A 32 12.03 -3.73 -8.97
N LYS A 33 11.31 -4.38 -8.05
CA LYS A 33 10.69 -5.69 -8.33
C LYS A 33 9.68 -5.62 -9.47
N LEU A 34 8.84 -4.58 -9.50
CA LEU A 34 7.86 -4.38 -10.58
C LEU A 34 8.53 -4.23 -11.95
N PHE A 35 9.66 -3.51 -12.02
CA PHE A 35 10.46 -3.39 -13.23
C PHE A 35 11.11 -4.73 -13.60
N GLU A 36 11.73 -5.42 -12.62
CA GLU A 36 12.34 -6.73 -12.83
C GLU A 36 11.32 -7.74 -13.37
N ASP A 37 10.12 -7.80 -12.80
CA ASP A 37 9.04 -8.69 -13.23
C ASP A 37 8.60 -8.39 -14.69
N TYR A 38 8.56 -7.12 -15.09
CA TYR A 38 8.22 -6.74 -16.47
C TYR A 38 9.32 -7.14 -17.47
N PHE A 39 10.58 -6.83 -17.16
CA PHE A 39 11.72 -7.06 -18.06
C PHE A 39 12.21 -8.51 -18.07
N GLN A 40 11.93 -9.31 -17.04
CA GLN A 40 12.16 -10.76 -17.09
C GLN A 40 11.26 -11.44 -18.11
N ASN A 41 10.01 -10.97 -18.24
CA ASN A 41 9.04 -11.52 -19.18
C ASN A 41 9.17 -10.90 -20.58
N ASN A 42 9.75 -9.70 -20.68
CA ASN A 42 9.96 -8.98 -21.93
C ASN A 42 11.44 -8.60 -22.07
N ASN A 43 12.21 -9.38 -22.83
CA ASN A 43 13.63 -9.13 -23.11
C ASN A 43 13.87 -7.97 -24.10
N GLU A 44 12.88 -7.10 -24.30
CA GLU A 44 12.93 -5.99 -25.24
C GLU A 44 13.19 -4.67 -24.50
N ASN A 45 13.99 -3.80 -25.11
CA ASN A 45 14.18 -2.44 -24.62
C ASN A 45 12.87 -1.65 -24.78
N LEU A 46 12.58 -0.76 -23.83
CA LEU A 46 11.46 0.16 -23.94
C LEU A 46 11.65 1.11 -25.14
N ASN A 47 10.65 1.19 -25.99
CA ASN A 47 10.58 2.04 -27.17
C ASN A 47 9.15 2.61 -27.32
N ALA A 48 8.94 3.44 -28.35
CA ALA A 48 7.65 4.08 -28.59
C ALA A 48 6.52 3.06 -28.87
N ASP A 49 6.85 1.88 -29.39
CA ASP A 49 5.88 0.86 -29.79
C ASP A 49 5.41 0.01 -28.59
N ASN A 50 6.25 -0.17 -27.57
CA ASN A 50 5.96 -1.03 -26.41
C ASN A 50 5.73 -0.29 -25.08
N ILE A 51 5.85 1.04 -25.07
CA ILE A 51 5.66 1.84 -23.86
C ILE A 51 4.23 1.76 -23.31
N ASP A 52 3.24 1.60 -24.18
CA ASP A 52 1.84 1.43 -23.78
C ASP A 52 1.63 0.12 -23.00
N ASN A 53 2.30 -0.96 -23.40
CA ASN A 53 2.25 -2.24 -22.68
C ASN A 53 2.85 -2.12 -21.28
N PHE A 54 3.94 -1.37 -21.16
CA PHE A 54 4.56 -1.09 -19.88
C PHE A 54 3.66 -0.24 -18.97
N ILE A 55 3.05 0.81 -19.52
CA ILE A 55 2.08 1.65 -18.79
C ILE A 55 0.89 0.82 -18.28
N ASN A 56 0.36 -0.08 -19.12
CA ASN A 56 -0.72 -0.98 -18.74
C ASN A 56 -0.31 -1.93 -17.60
N HIS A 57 0.91 -2.46 -17.64
CA HIS A 57 1.45 -3.29 -16.56
C HIS A 57 1.58 -2.53 -15.23
N LEU A 58 1.96 -1.25 -15.26
CA LEU A 58 1.98 -0.42 -14.05
C LEU A 58 0.57 -0.26 -13.46
N TYR A 59 -0.41 0.05 -14.31
CA TYR A 59 -1.79 0.21 -13.87
C TYR A 59 -2.40 -1.08 -13.31
N SER A 60 -2.13 -2.24 -13.92
CA SER A 60 -2.63 -3.54 -13.41
C SER A 60 -2.06 -3.89 -12.04
N ASN A 61 -0.85 -3.41 -11.73
CA ASN A 61 -0.20 -3.58 -10.42
C ASN A 61 -0.58 -2.48 -9.41
N GLY A 62 -1.57 -1.64 -9.73
CA GLY A 62 -2.10 -0.62 -8.83
C GLY A 62 -1.29 0.68 -8.75
N TYR A 63 -0.28 0.83 -9.60
CA TYR A 63 0.49 2.07 -9.69
C TYR A 63 -0.27 3.10 -10.54
N LYS A 64 -0.07 4.39 -10.26
CA LYS A 64 -0.65 5.49 -11.04
C LYS A 64 0.41 6.54 -11.29
N PHE A 65 0.44 7.04 -12.52
CA PHE A 65 1.28 8.19 -12.83
C PHE A 65 0.69 9.44 -12.20
N ARG A 66 1.55 10.24 -11.57
CA ARG A 66 1.25 11.61 -11.19
C ARG A 66 2.01 12.52 -12.13
N ILE A 67 1.28 13.20 -13.01
CA ILE A 67 1.87 14.25 -13.85
C ILE A 67 2.12 15.45 -12.92
N THR A 68 3.40 15.74 -12.68
CA THR A 68 3.81 17.00 -12.07
C THR A 68 4.15 17.96 -13.19
N GLY A 69 3.40 19.05 -13.30
CA GLY A 69 3.74 20.12 -14.24
C GLY A 69 5.11 20.71 -13.93
N THR A 70 5.84 21.07 -14.98
CA THR A 70 7.07 21.88 -14.91
C THR A 70 6.75 23.32 -14.59
#